data_AF-A0A7X9IBB0-F1
#
_entry.id   AF-A0A7X9IBB0-F1
#
_cell.length_a   1.000
_cell.length_b   1.000
_cell.length_c   1.000
_cell.angle_alpha   90.00
_cell.angle_beta   90.00
_cell.angle_gamma   90.00
#
_symmetry.space_group_name_H-M   'P 1'
#
loop_
_entity.id
_entity.type
_entity.pdbx_description
1 polymer ?
#
loop_
_entity_poly.entity_id
_entity_poly.type
_entity_poly.pdbx_seq_one_letter_code
_entity_poly.pdbx_strand_id
1 'polypeptide(L)'
;FLMRADMFRNAIARFCLRELNVSPVYRFEEGLENVHRNRETFRWIYDVLKKNGNYVVFSEGICVQEKRLQKLRKGTGRMAFGAEEEYGLDVHIVPVGINYTYPSEFRKEVLINFDDTFSIKELKSLYETNKAKALLAFNEKVAAGLNRQVIIVENPENDIIAEQLLMMARNNTIHPFFRWKFDDDSRRVMEKGICDKINYMDIRDREKLNLLREKTAAYMNLLQENGIRDENIARKLDYGFLRYLSLFAGFPLFVAGYAANLIPYLVPRIICNTLIKDLRFYSSLYMAIGTILYLIYFPVVLILSVVLLGWWGIPAAFAVPLLGYAVLFYQEIAGERYHTFRYWLKKLARPGLIRKLSAKRAEILKEFEEYAPA
;
A
#
# COMPACT_ATOMS: atom_id res chain seq x y z
N PHE A 1 -1.07 5.72 17.97
CA PHE A 1 -1.85 6.05 16.76
C PHE A 1 -3.34 5.88 17.04
N LEU A 2 -4.21 6.51 16.26
CA LEU A 2 -5.67 6.37 16.45
C LEU A 2 -6.22 5.17 15.70
N MET A 3 -7.15 4.46 16.33
CA MET A 3 -7.87 3.35 15.71
C MET A 3 -9.35 3.41 16.06
N ARG A 4 -10.20 2.83 15.21
CA ARG A 4 -11.65 2.80 15.46
C ARG A 4 -11.95 2.10 16.78
N ALA A 5 -12.92 2.64 17.51
CA ALA A 5 -13.24 2.15 18.85
C ALA A 5 -13.83 0.73 18.88
N ASP A 6 -14.45 0.28 17.78
CA ASP A 6 -14.96 -1.08 17.63
C ASP A 6 -13.87 -2.16 17.78
N MET A 7 -12.63 -1.85 17.43
CA MET A 7 -11.47 -2.73 17.61
C MET A 7 -11.09 -2.95 19.08
N PHE A 8 -11.58 -2.12 20.00
CA PHE A 8 -11.32 -2.22 21.44
C PHE A 8 -12.44 -2.94 22.20
N ARG A 9 -13.41 -3.55 21.50
CA ARG A 9 -14.52 -4.30 22.12
C ARG A 9 -14.02 -5.48 22.94
N ASN A 10 -13.07 -6.27 22.41
CA ASN A 10 -12.48 -7.42 23.11
C ASN A 10 -11.44 -6.96 24.15
N ALA A 11 -11.47 -7.54 25.37
CA ALA A 11 -10.56 -7.21 26.46
C ALA A 11 -9.08 -7.48 26.13
N ILE A 12 -8.77 -8.59 25.45
CA ILE A 12 -7.41 -8.93 25.01
C ILE A 12 -6.93 -7.93 23.96
N ALA A 13 -7.78 -7.65 22.95
CA ALA A 13 -7.45 -6.66 21.92
C ALA A 13 -7.20 -5.28 22.54
N ARG A 14 -8.05 -4.86 23.49
CA ARG A 14 -7.89 -3.59 24.22
C ARG A 14 -6.59 -3.52 25.00
N PHE A 15 -6.19 -4.61 25.66
CA PHE A 15 -4.93 -4.69 26.39
C PHE A 15 -3.75 -4.54 25.42
N CYS A 16 -3.66 -5.38 24.38
CA CYS A 16 -2.57 -5.33 23.41
C CYS A 16 -2.46 -3.98 22.69
N LEU A 17 -3.60 -3.38 22.30
CA LEU A 17 -3.61 -2.08 21.62
C LEU A 17 -3.16 -0.94 22.54
N ARG A 18 -3.45 -1.02 23.84
CA ARG A 18 -2.96 -0.03 24.81
C ARG A 18 -1.46 -0.10 25.00
N GLU A 19 -0.88 -1.30 25.07
CA GLU A 19 0.58 -1.50 25.13
C GLU A 19 1.29 -0.96 23.88
N LEU A 20 0.61 -1.01 22.72
CA LEU A 20 1.09 -0.43 21.47
C LEU A 20 0.83 1.09 21.36
N ASN A 21 0.41 1.76 22.44
CA ASN A 21 0.09 3.19 22.46
C ASN A 21 -0.95 3.60 21.40
N VAL A 22 -1.96 2.73 21.22
CA VAL A 22 -3.09 2.95 20.31
C VAL A 22 -4.30 3.44 21.10
N SER A 23 -4.88 4.56 20.67
CA SER A 23 -6.05 5.13 21.34
C SER A 23 -7.31 4.95 20.50
N PRO A 24 -8.45 4.61 21.12
CA PRO A 24 -9.72 4.50 20.42
C PRO A 24 -10.24 5.88 20.02
N VAL A 25 -10.79 5.99 18.81
CA VAL A 25 -11.58 7.15 18.39
C VAL A 25 -13.01 6.72 18.12
N TYR A 26 -13.93 7.41 18.78
CA TYR A 26 -15.36 7.21 18.60
C TYR A 26 -15.87 8.17 17.53
N ARG A 27 -16.36 7.62 16.41
CA ARG A 27 -16.92 8.41 15.31
C ARG A 27 -18.38 8.77 15.60
N PHE A 28 -18.82 9.93 15.10
CA PHE A 28 -20.25 10.31 15.19
C PHE A 28 -21.17 9.27 14.54
N GLU A 29 -20.72 8.66 13.45
CA GLU A 29 -21.40 7.59 12.72
C GLU A 29 -21.58 6.30 13.55
N GLU A 30 -20.83 6.14 14.65
CA GLU A 30 -20.86 4.96 15.54
C GLU A 30 -21.68 5.22 16.83
N GLY A 31 -22.35 6.38 16.94
CA GLY A 31 -23.27 6.74 18.02
C GLY A 31 -22.79 7.91 18.90
N LEU A 32 -23.67 8.90 19.10
CA LEU A 32 -23.41 10.12 19.89
C LEU A 32 -23.03 9.83 21.35
N GLU A 33 -23.59 8.77 21.92
CA GLU A 33 -23.40 8.40 23.33
C GLU A 33 -21.95 8.16 23.68
N ASN A 34 -21.08 7.73 22.76
CA ASN A 34 -19.68 7.43 23.08
C ASN A 34 -18.70 8.57 22.73
N VAL A 35 -19.16 9.64 22.07
CA VAL A 35 -18.29 10.73 21.61
C VAL A 35 -17.64 11.48 22.78
N HIS A 36 -18.28 11.50 23.96
CA HIS A 36 -17.70 12.10 25.17
C HIS A 36 -16.39 11.41 25.62
N ARG A 37 -16.22 10.11 25.33
CA ARG A 37 -15.00 9.33 25.63
C ARG A 37 -13.78 9.79 24.83
N ASN A 38 -13.97 10.54 23.75
CA ASN A 38 -12.86 11.15 23.02
C ASN A 38 -12.08 12.17 23.89
N ARG A 39 -12.69 12.74 24.94
CA ARG A 39 -11.98 13.66 25.85
C ARG A 39 -10.83 12.99 26.59
N GLU A 40 -11.04 11.78 27.10
CA GLU A 40 -9.99 10.99 27.76
C GLU A 40 -8.88 10.64 26.78
N THR A 41 -9.26 10.27 25.55
CA THR A 41 -8.31 9.98 24.48
C THR A 41 -7.45 11.21 24.16
N PHE A 42 -8.06 12.40 24.08
CA PHE A 42 -7.31 13.63 23.80
C PHE A 42 -6.33 13.97 24.92
N ARG A 43 -6.73 13.89 26.20
CA ARG A 43 -5.79 14.10 27.31
C ARG A 43 -4.58 13.17 27.23
N TRP A 44 -4.81 11.89 26.96
CA TRP A 44 -3.72 10.93 26.81
C TRP A 44 -2.78 11.30 25.64
N ILE A 45 -3.31 11.81 24.53
CA ILE A 45 -2.48 12.32 23.42
C ILE A 45 -1.67 13.54 23.86
N TYR A 46 -2.26 14.45 24.63
CA TYR A 46 -1.56 15.61 25.15
C TYR A 46 -0.41 15.20 26.07
N ASP A 47 -0.61 14.18 26.92
CA ASP A 47 0.44 13.61 27.77
C ASP A 47 1.59 13.01 26.95
N VAL A 48 1.29 12.33 25.85
CA VAL A 48 2.30 11.81 24.91
C VAL A 48 3.08 12.96 24.29
N LEU A 49 2.40 13.99 23.79
CA LEU A 49 3.04 15.17 23.19
C LEU A 49 3.89 15.94 24.20
N LYS A 50 3.42 16.07 25.45
CA LYS A 50 4.14 16.72 26.55
C LYS A 50 5.47 16.03 26.87
N LYS A 51 5.54 14.72 26.66
CA LYS A 51 6.77 13.90 26.82
C LYS A 51 7.66 13.94 25.56
N ASN A 52 7.45 14.91 24.66
CA ASN A 52 8.13 15.02 23.37
C ASN A 52 7.91 13.78 22.48
N GLY A 53 6.79 13.09 22.66
CA GLY A 53 6.36 11.97 21.83
C GLY A 53 5.73 12.45 20.53
N ASN A 54 5.60 11.53 19.57
CA ASN A 54 4.93 11.75 18.30
C ASN A 54 3.59 11.01 18.24
N TYR A 55 2.70 11.47 17.37
CA TYR A 55 1.40 10.84 17.23
C TYR A 55 0.88 10.85 15.78
N VAL A 56 0.54 9.67 15.28
CA VAL A 56 0.02 9.48 13.91
C VAL A 56 -1.49 9.54 13.91
N VAL A 57 -2.04 10.40 13.05
CA VAL A 57 -3.48 10.66 12.91
C VAL A 57 -3.89 10.58 11.44
N PHE A 58 -4.85 9.71 11.13
CA PHE A 58 -5.50 9.65 9.82
C PHE A 58 -6.67 10.62 9.76
N SER A 59 -6.39 11.85 9.30
CA SER A 59 -7.30 13.00 9.40
C SER A 59 -8.60 12.87 8.62
N GLU A 60 -8.68 12.01 7.59
CA GLU A 60 -9.92 11.72 6.84
C GLU A 60 -10.96 10.97 7.70
N GLY A 61 -10.49 10.17 8.65
CA GLY A 61 -11.35 9.38 9.52
C GLY A 61 -12.19 8.34 8.79
N ILE A 62 -11.79 7.89 7.60
CA ILE A 62 -12.39 6.79 6.83
C ILE A 62 -11.29 5.90 6.23
N CYS A 63 -11.67 4.73 5.70
CA CYS A 63 -10.75 3.80 5.04
C CYS A 63 -11.41 3.30 3.75
N VAL A 64 -10.99 3.88 2.63
CA VAL A 64 -11.45 3.60 1.27
C VAL A 64 -10.23 3.34 0.38
N GLN A 65 -10.33 2.39 -0.55
CA GLN A 65 -9.22 2.02 -1.44
C GLN A 65 -9.36 2.76 -2.76
N GLU A 66 -8.96 4.02 -2.76
CA GLU A 66 -9.14 4.88 -3.92
C GLU A 66 -8.05 5.96 -3.95
N LYS A 67 -7.67 6.42 -5.14
CA LYS A 67 -6.61 7.43 -5.31
C LYS A 67 -7.20 8.84 -5.23
N ARG A 68 -7.83 9.20 -4.10
CA ARG A 68 -8.43 10.52 -3.86
C ARG A 68 -8.14 10.97 -2.44
N LEU A 69 -7.94 12.28 -2.25
CA LEU A 69 -7.83 12.88 -0.93
C LEU A 69 -9.24 13.18 -0.40
N GLN A 70 -9.62 12.53 0.68
CA GLN A 70 -10.94 12.71 1.27
C GLN A 70 -10.98 13.92 2.19
N LYS A 71 -12.20 14.40 2.48
CA LYS A 71 -12.39 15.57 3.33
C LYS A 71 -11.81 15.33 4.72
N LEU A 72 -10.84 16.16 5.11
CA LEU A 72 -10.24 16.12 6.43
C LEU A 72 -11.26 16.49 7.52
N ARG A 73 -11.34 15.67 8.56
CA ARG A 73 -12.12 15.95 9.76
C ARG A 73 -11.35 16.95 10.64
N LYS A 74 -12.05 17.67 11.52
CA LYS A 74 -11.46 18.68 12.40
C LYS A 74 -10.77 18.10 13.66
N GLY A 75 -10.77 16.77 13.82
CA GLY A 75 -10.26 16.11 15.03
C GLY A 75 -8.77 16.38 15.26
N THR A 76 -7.97 16.31 14.20
CA THR A 76 -6.52 16.55 14.27
C THR A 76 -6.19 17.95 14.77
N GLY A 77 -6.83 18.98 14.20
CA GLY A 77 -6.66 20.35 14.66
C GLY A 77 -7.12 20.54 16.11
N ARG A 78 -8.23 19.93 16.53
CA ARG A 78 -8.70 19.99 17.93
C ARG A 78 -7.68 19.40 18.90
N MET A 79 -7.00 18.31 18.52
CA MET A 79 -5.96 17.71 19.35
C MET A 79 -4.72 18.61 19.43
N ALA A 80 -4.28 19.18 18.31
CA ALA A 80 -3.12 20.07 18.27
C ALA A 80 -3.36 21.35 19.10
N PHE A 81 -4.48 22.04 18.89
CA PHE A 81 -4.83 23.23 19.68
C PHE A 81 -5.11 22.88 21.14
N GLY A 82 -5.74 21.75 21.43
CA GLY A 82 -6.01 21.36 22.82
C GLY A 82 -4.74 21.08 23.64
N ALA A 83 -3.71 20.50 23.02
CA ALA A 83 -2.40 20.34 23.66
C ALA A 83 -1.71 21.69 23.94
N GLU A 84 -1.92 22.67 23.06
CA GLU A 84 -1.45 24.05 23.25
C GLU A 84 -2.22 24.76 24.38
N GLU A 85 -3.55 24.63 24.42
CA GLU A 85 -4.39 25.20 25.48
C GLU A 85 -4.10 24.59 26.86
N GLU A 86 -3.89 23.27 26.96
CA GLU A 86 -3.74 22.58 28.25
C GLU A 86 -2.31 22.65 28.82
N TYR A 87 -1.30 22.61 27.94
CA TYR A 87 0.11 22.51 28.37
C TYR A 87 1.03 23.57 27.74
N GLY A 88 0.52 24.50 26.93
CA GLY A 88 1.33 25.51 26.25
C GLY A 88 2.26 24.94 25.18
N LEU A 89 1.96 23.75 24.66
CA LEU A 89 2.84 23.03 23.74
C LEU A 89 2.81 23.61 22.33
N ASP A 90 3.98 23.67 21.71
CA ASP A 90 4.13 23.97 20.29
C ASP A 90 4.10 22.67 19.47
N VAL A 91 2.89 22.24 19.11
CA VAL A 91 2.72 21.02 18.32
C VAL A 91 3.10 21.30 16.87
N HIS A 92 4.12 20.60 16.39
CA HIS A 92 4.50 20.58 14.98
C HIS A 92 3.70 19.54 14.21
N ILE A 93 3.16 19.95 13.07
CA ILE A 93 2.36 19.09 12.20
C ILE A 93 3.19 18.78 10.95
N VAL A 94 3.25 17.49 10.60
CA VAL A 94 3.93 16.99 9.41
C VAL A 94 2.90 16.27 8.54
N PRO A 95 2.48 16.83 7.40
CA PRO A 95 1.67 16.11 6.43
C PRO A 95 2.46 14.93 5.85
N VAL A 96 1.90 13.72 5.91
CA VAL A 96 2.55 12.50 5.40
C VAL A 96 1.66 11.87 4.34
N GLY A 97 2.14 11.82 3.10
CA GLY A 97 1.51 11.09 2.00
C GLY A 97 1.87 9.61 2.05
N ILE A 98 0.87 8.74 2.03
CA ILE A 98 1.04 7.29 1.94
C ILE A 98 0.30 6.81 0.70
N ASN A 99 1.02 6.31 -0.31
CA ASN A 99 0.44 5.83 -1.55
C ASN A 99 0.71 4.34 -1.71
N TYR A 100 -0.33 3.56 -1.97
CA TYR A 100 -0.21 2.15 -2.31
C TYR A 100 -0.34 1.97 -3.82
N THR A 101 0.48 1.08 -4.40
CA THR A 101 0.26 0.64 -5.78
C THR A 101 -0.96 -0.27 -5.83
N TYR A 102 -0.99 -1.32 -5.01
CA TYR A 102 -2.13 -2.22 -4.85
C TYR A 102 -2.30 -2.62 -3.36
N PRO A 103 -3.15 -1.93 -2.58
CA PRO A 103 -3.24 -2.10 -1.11
C PRO A 103 -3.77 -3.46 -0.66
N SER A 104 -4.53 -4.15 -1.52
CA SER A 104 -5.09 -5.47 -1.23
C SER A 104 -4.19 -6.64 -1.66
N GLU A 105 -3.07 -6.35 -2.33
CA GLU A 105 -2.17 -7.38 -2.85
C GLU A 105 -0.90 -7.48 -2.01
N PHE A 106 -0.40 -8.72 -1.86
CA PHE A 106 0.83 -8.99 -1.11
C PHE A 106 2.06 -8.58 -1.92
N ARG A 107 3.11 -8.11 -1.23
CA ARG A 107 4.42 -7.73 -1.81
C ARG A 107 4.32 -6.67 -2.91
N LYS A 108 3.51 -5.66 -2.65
CA LYS A 108 3.37 -4.48 -3.47
C LYS A 108 3.99 -3.28 -2.79
N GLU A 109 4.21 -2.24 -3.58
CA GLU A 109 4.94 -1.06 -3.14
C GLU A 109 4.04 -0.12 -2.35
N VAL A 110 4.62 0.45 -1.29
CA VAL A 110 4.09 1.60 -0.56
C VAL A 110 5.09 2.74 -0.67
N LEU A 111 4.59 3.92 -1.00
CA LEU A 111 5.35 5.17 -1.10
C LEU A 111 4.99 6.03 0.10
N ILE A 112 6.00 6.43 0.89
CA ILE A 112 5.80 7.23 2.10
C ILE A 112 6.64 8.48 1.96
N ASN A 113 5.97 9.64 1.95
CA ASN A 113 6.59 10.93 1.72
C ASN A 113 6.14 11.94 2.76
N PHE A 114 7.09 12.72 3.26
CA PHE A 114 6.88 13.73 4.30
C PHE A 114 6.94 15.12 3.65
N ASP A 115 5.94 15.95 3.91
CA ASP A 115 5.95 17.36 3.51
C ASP A 115 6.60 18.23 4.62
N ASP A 116 6.74 19.52 4.33
CA ASP A 116 7.23 20.52 5.26
C ASP A 116 6.34 20.59 6.51
N THR A 117 7.01 20.78 7.64
CA THR A 117 6.32 20.96 8.92
C THR A 117 5.83 22.39 9.10
N PHE A 118 4.72 22.55 9.83
CA PHE A 118 4.26 23.85 10.31
C PHE A 118 3.92 23.78 11.81
N SER A 119 4.10 24.89 12.50
CA SER A 119 3.80 25.01 13.93
C SER A 119 2.33 25.36 14.15
N ILE A 120 1.72 24.79 15.20
CA ILE A 120 0.36 25.16 15.61
C ILE A 120 0.25 26.63 16.02
N LYS A 121 1.35 27.23 16.52
CA LYS A 121 1.37 28.64 16.96
C LYS A 121 1.13 29.61 15.81
N GLU A 122 1.46 29.24 14.57
CA GLU A 122 1.16 30.05 13.38
C GLU A 122 -0.32 30.36 13.23
N LEU A 123 -1.20 29.51 13.79
CA LEU A 123 -2.65 29.65 13.73
C LEU A 123 -3.28 30.06 15.07
N LYS A 124 -2.46 30.35 16.09
CA LYS A 124 -2.92 30.65 17.46
C LYS A 124 -3.81 31.88 17.53
N SER A 125 -3.36 33.01 16.96
CA SER A 125 -4.10 34.27 16.96
C SER A 125 -5.48 34.13 16.30
N LEU A 126 -5.53 33.37 15.20
CA LEU A 126 -6.78 33.05 14.51
C LEU A 126 -7.69 32.15 15.37
N TYR A 127 -7.11 31.23 16.13
CA TYR A 127 -7.86 30.31 16.99
C TYR A 127 -8.48 31.02 18.19
N GLU A 128 -7.75 31.93 18.83
CA GLU A 128 -8.24 32.78 19.92
C GLU A 128 -9.40 33.67 19.46
N THR A 129 -9.31 34.21 18.24
CA THR A 129 -10.37 35.04 17.66
C THR A 129 -11.58 34.22 17.20
N ASN A 130 -11.34 33.12 16.48
CA ASN A 130 -12.39 32.26 15.93
C ASN A 130 -11.89 30.82 15.74
N LYS A 131 -12.19 29.97 16.72
CA LYS A 131 -11.85 28.54 16.73
C LYS A 131 -12.30 27.80 15.47
N ALA A 132 -13.48 28.10 14.94
CA ALA A 132 -14.01 27.40 13.77
C ALA A 132 -13.21 27.73 12.49
N LYS A 133 -12.83 28.99 12.32
CA LYS A 133 -12.03 29.48 11.19
C LYS A 133 -10.59 28.96 11.26
N ALA A 134 -10.00 28.93 12.46
CA ALA A 134 -8.67 28.35 12.67
C ALA A 134 -8.61 26.85 12.36
N LEU A 135 -9.61 26.07 12.75
CA LEU A 135 -9.69 24.65 12.40
C LEU A 135 -9.84 24.42 10.89
N LEU A 136 -10.50 25.33 10.17
CA LEU A 136 -10.58 25.27 8.71
C LEU A 136 -9.22 25.57 8.09
N ALA A 137 -8.55 26.66 8.50
CA ALA A 137 -7.21 27.02 8.03
C ALA A 137 -6.18 25.94 8.33
N PHE A 138 -6.28 25.28 9.49
CA PHE A 138 -5.47 24.10 9.83
C PHE A 138 -5.67 22.99 8.79
N ASN A 139 -6.93 22.62 8.51
CA ASN A 139 -7.23 21.57 7.54
C ASN A 139 -6.78 21.96 6.12
N GLU A 140 -6.89 23.24 5.73
CA GLU A 140 -6.40 23.74 4.44
C GLU A 140 -4.88 23.60 4.32
N LYS A 141 -4.11 23.97 5.37
CA LYS A 141 -2.65 23.76 5.39
C LYS A 141 -2.28 22.28 5.28
N VAL A 142 -2.94 21.42 6.06
CA VAL A 142 -2.69 19.96 6.00
C VAL A 142 -3.07 19.41 4.63
N ALA A 143 -4.22 19.79 4.08
CA ALA A 143 -4.67 19.33 2.77
C ALA A 143 -3.71 19.79 1.65
N ALA A 144 -3.19 21.02 1.71
CA ALA A 144 -2.20 21.50 0.75
C ALA A 144 -0.91 20.66 0.78
N GLY A 145 -0.42 20.30 1.97
CA GLY A 145 0.72 19.38 2.11
C GLY A 145 0.40 17.98 1.60
N LEU A 146 -0.75 17.40 1.99
CA LEU A 146 -1.16 16.07 1.51
C LEU A 146 -1.32 16.04 -0.01
N ASN A 147 -1.93 17.06 -0.62
CA ASN A 147 -2.10 17.16 -2.08
C ASN A 147 -0.76 17.12 -2.84
N ARG A 148 0.32 17.65 -2.24
CA ARG A 148 1.66 17.55 -2.83
C ARG A 148 2.22 16.13 -2.74
N GLN A 149 1.90 15.38 -1.69
CA GLN A 149 2.48 14.07 -1.38
C GLN A 149 1.62 12.86 -1.78
N VAL A 150 0.33 13.04 -2.07
CA VAL A 150 -0.56 11.95 -2.50
C VAL A 150 -0.84 11.98 -4.00
N ILE A 151 -1.08 10.80 -4.57
CA ILE A 151 -1.44 10.59 -5.96
C ILE A 151 -2.97 10.64 -6.05
N ILE A 152 -3.49 11.62 -6.78
CA ILE A 152 -4.93 11.93 -6.83
C ILE A 152 -5.45 11.84 -8.26
N VAL A 153 -6.51 11.06 -8.46
CA VAL A 153 -7.38 11.08 -9.63
C VAL A 153 -8.67 11.79 -9.21
N GLU A 154 -8.90 12.99 -9.72
CA GLU A 154 -10.00 13.84 -9.24
C GLU A 154 -11.38 13.30 -9.62
N ASN A 155 -11.52 12.84 -10.87
CA ASN A 155 -12.76 12.32 -11.41
C ASN A 155 -12.78 10.77 -11.39
N PRO A 156 -13.73 10.13 -10.70
CA PRO A 156 -13.84 8.67 -10.64
C PRO A 156 -13.96 7.97 -12.01
N GLU A 157 -14.51 8.64 -13.03
CA GLU A 157 -14.58 8.09 -14.40
C GLU A 157 -13.19 7.82 -14.99
N ASN A 158 -12.16 8.50 -14.49
CA ASN A 158 -10.79 8.39 -14.95
C ASN A 158 -9.95 7.35 -14.18
N ASP A 159 -10.51 6.69 -13.15
CA ASP A 159 -9.78 5.69 -12.36
C ASP A 159 -9.21 4.55 -13.22
N ILE A 160 -10.00 4.06 -14.19
CA ILE A 160 -9.60 2.94 -15.05
C ILE A 160 -8.42 3.33 -15.94
N ILE A 161 -8.52 4.46 -16.65
CA ILE A 161 -7.43 4.91 -17.54
C ILE A 161 -6.19 5.29 -16.72
N ALA A 162 -6.38 5.92 -15.56
CA ALA A 162 -5.27 6.26 -14.67
C ALA A 162 -4.52 4.99 -14.24
N GLU A 163 -5.22 3.96 -13.75
CA GLU A 163 -4.56 2.72 -13.34
C GLU A 163 -3.91 1.98 -14.52
N GLN A 164 -4.51 2.03 -15.72
CA GLN A 164 -3.91 1.45 -16.93
C GLN A 164 -2.59 2.14 -17.30
N LEU A 165 -2.55 3.49 -17.31
CA LEU A 165 -1.35 4.26 -17.62
C LEU A 165 -0.28 4.13 -16.51
N LEU A 166 -0.71 4.14 -15.24
CA LEU A 166 0.17 3.86 -14.11
C LEU A 166 0.80 2.48 -14.24
N MET A 167 0.02 1.42 -14.49
CA MET A 167 0.55 0.07 -14.71
C MET A 167 1.59 0.04 -15.85
N MET A 168 1.32 0.69 -16.98
CA MET A 168 2.27 0.78 -18.10
C MET A 168 3.58 1.45 -17.68
N ALA A 169 3.51 2.55 -16.94
CA ALA A 169 4.69 3.26 -16.45
C ALA A 169 5.45 2.45 -15.38
N ARG A 170 4.74 1.78 -14.47
CA ARG A 170 5.32 0.88 -13.47
C ARG A 170 6.12 -0.24 -14.13
N ASN A 171 5.59 -0.82 -15.21
CA ASN A 171 6.23 -1.91 -15.96
C ASN A 171 7.49 -1.47 -16.74
N ASN A 172 7.65 -0.17 -17.03
CA ASN A 172 8.89 0.38 -17.60
C ASN A 172 10.04 0.40 -16.59
N THR A 173 9.73 0.35 -15.29
CA THR A 173 10.74 0.34 -14.23
C THR A 173 11.18 -1.09 -13.93
N ILE A 174 12.50 -1.29 -13.83
CA ILE A 174 13.09 -2.57 -13.41
C ILE A 174 13.60 -2.40 -11.99
N HIS A 175 13.04 -3.19 -11.07
CA HIS A 175 13.50 -3.20 -9.69
C HIS A 175 14.59 -4.26 -9.50
N PRO A 176 15.66 -3.94 -8.74
CA PRO A 176 16.65 -4.93 -8.36
C PRO A 176 16.04 -5.99 -7.44
N PHE A 177 16.42 -7.25 -7.66
CA PHE A 177 15.78 -8.42 -7.05
C PHE A 177 15.79 -8.44 -5.52
N PHE A 178 16.88 -8.00 -4.88
CA PHE A 178 17.03 -8.02 -3.41
C PHE A 178 16.76 -6.67 -2.72
N ARG A 179 16.46 -5.62 -3.49
CA ARG A 179 16.25 -4.29 -2.91
C ARG A 179 14.78 -4.11 -2.54
N TRP A 180 14.51 -4.07 -1.24
CA TRP A 180 13.17 -3.91 -0.70
C TRP A 180 12.86 -2.47 -0.24
N LYS A 181 13.87 -1.59 -0.18
CA LYS A 181 13.74 -0.17 0.18
C LYS A 181 14.44 0.74 -0.82
N PHE A 182 13.76 1.80 -1.22
CA PHE A 182 14.26 2.88 -2.07
C PHE A 182 14.15 4.18 -1.28
N ASP A 183 15.22 4.98 -1.30
CA ASP A 183 15.33 6.26 -0.59
C ASP A 183 15.22 7.44 -1.57
N ASP A 184 14.37 7.29 -2.58
CA ASP A 184 14.13 8.29 -3.63
C ASP A 184 12.64 8.47 -3.90
N ASP A 185 12.29 9.64 -4.44
CA ASP A 185 10.91 10.05 -4.67
C ASP A 185 10.48 9.90 -6.14
N SER A 186 11.32 9.32 -6.99
CA SER A 186 11.09 9.25 -8.44
C SER A 186 9.79 8.53 -8.78
N ARG A 187 9.46 7.49 -8.02
CA ARG A 187 8.26 6.68 -8.23
C ARG A 187 6.98 7.46 -7.97
N ARG A 188 6.91 8.23 -6.88
CA ARG A 188 5.73 9.05 -6.57
C ARG A 188 5.62 10.21 -7.55
N VAL A 189 6.73 10.89 -7.86
CA VAL A 189 6.74 12.00 -8.83
C VAL A 189 6.23 11.54 -10.20
N MET A 190 6.66 10.37 -10.65
CA MET A 190 6.17 9.77 -11.90
C MET A 190 4.67 9.47 -11.85
N GLU A 191 4.20 8.74 -10.82
CA GLU A 191 2.78 8.38 -10.74
C GLU A 191 1.87 9.60 -10.55
N LYS A 192 2.31 10.56 -9.73
CA LYS A 192 1.60 11.82 -9.53
C LYS A 192 1.56 12.65 -10.82
N GLY A 193 2.66 12.75 -11.56
CA GLY A 193 2.70 13.46 -12.85
C GLY A 193 1.73 12.87 -13.87
N ILE A 194 1.57 11.54 -13.91
CA ILE A 194 0.56 10.88 -14.76
C ILE A 194 -0.85 11.29 -14.35
N CYS A 195 -1.18 11.19 -13.06
CA CYS A 195 -2.51 11.52 -12.57
C CYS A 195 -2.85 13.02 -12.71
N ASP A 196 -1.93 13.92 -12.35
CA ASP A 196 -2.11 15.37 -12.48
C ASP A 196 -2.36 15.76 -13.94
N LYS A 197 -1.68 15.11 -14.89
CA LYS A 197 -1.88 15.30 -16.32
C LYS A 197 -3.24 14.80 -16.81
N ILE A 198 -3.71 13.65 -16.31
CA ILE A 198 -5.07 13.16 -16.58
C ILE A 198 -6.11 14.15 -16.05
N ASN A 199 -5.94 14.65 -14.83
CA ASN A 199 -6.85 15.64 -14.24
C ASN A 199 -6.89 16.92 -15.09
N TYR A 200 -5.73 17.39 -15.57
CA TYR A 200 -5.65 18.53 -16.48
C TYR A 200 -6.39 18.27 -17.81
N MET A 201 -6.16 17.10 -18.43
CA MET A 201 -6.84 16.72 -19.68
C MET A 201 -8.36 16.63 -19.51
N ASP A 202 -8.85 16.16 -18.36
CA ASP A 202 -10.29 16.06 -18.09
C ASP A 202 -10.98 17.43 -18.10
N ILE A 203 -10.28 18.46 -17.60
CA ILE A 203 -10.77 19.84 -17.53
C ILE A 203 -10.63 20.57 -18.87
N ARG A 204 -9.48 20.41 -19.55
CA ARG A 204 -9.15 21.21 -20.74
C ARG A 204 -9.54 20.55 -22.06
N ASP A 205 -9.30 19.24 -22.20
CA ASP A 205 -9.37 18.51 -23.46
C ASP A 205 -10.01 17.13 -23.29
N ARG A 206 -11.25 17.09 -22.79
CA ARG A 206 -11.96 15.84 -22.47
C ARG A 206 -12.12 14.92 -23.68
N GLU A 207 -12.25 15.47 -24.89
CA GLU A 207 -12.30 14.68 -26.13
C GLU A 207 -10.99 13.90 -26.37
N LYS A 208 -9.84 14.56 -26.18
CA LYS A 208 -8.53 13.91 -26.34
C LYS A 208 -8.33 12.84 -25.26
N LEU A 209 -8.77 13.11 -24.03
CA LEU A 209 -8.75 12.11 -22.96
C LEU A 209 -9.61 10.89 -23.29
N ASN A 210 -10.81 11.10 -23.85
CA ASN A 210 -11.69 10.01 -24.27
C ASN A 210 -11.07 9.17 -25.41
N LEU A 211 -10.45 9.80 -26.41
CA LEU A 211 -9.73 9.09 -27.46
C LEU A 211 -8.58 8.24 -26.89
N LEU A 212 -7.79 8.80 -25.97
CA LEU A 212 -6.73 8.08 -25.27
C LEU A 212 -7.29 6.90 -24.46
N ARG A 213 -8.45 7.08 -23.82
CA ARG A 213 -9.17 6.03 -23.08
C ARG A 213 -9.53 4.86 -24.00
N GLU A 214 -10.09 5.14 -25.17
CA GLU A 214 -10.45 4.12 -26.16
C GLU A 214 -9.22 3.36 -26.68
N LYS A 215 -8.15 4.08 -27.04
CA LYS A 215 -6.89 3.47 -27.48
C LYS A 215 -6.28 2.57 -26.41
N THR A 216 -6.27 3.04 -25.17
CA THR A 216 -5.72 2.30 -24.01
C THR A 216 -6.57 1.07 -23.71
N ALA A 217 -7.89 1.20 -23.68
CA ALA A 217 -8.80 0.07 -23.50
C ALA A 217 -8.63 -0.98 -24.60
N ALA A 218 -8.52 -0.56 -25.87
CA ALA A 218 -8.27 -1.48 -26.99
C ALA A 218 -6.93 -2.21 -26.87
N TYR A 219 -5.88 -1.54 -26.36
CA TYR A 219 -4.60 -2.17 -26.07
C TYR A 219 -4.72 -3.21 -24.93
N MET A 220 -5.40 -2.86 -23.83
CA MET A 220 -5.59 -3.76 -22.69
C MET A 220 -6.42 -4.99 -23.05
N ASN A 221 -7.48 -4.81 -23.85
CA ASN A 221 -8.29 -5.92 -24.34
C ASN A 221 -7.46 -6.88 -25.21
N LEU A 222 -6.62 -6.34 -26.11
CA LEU A 222 -5.77 -7.16 -26.97
C LEU A 222 -4.72 -7.96 -26.15
N LEU A 223 -4.19 -7.37 -25.09
CA LEU A 223 -3.32 -8.08 -24.13
C LEU A 223 -4.08 -9.23 -23.46
N GLN A 224 -5.28 -8.94 -22.93
CA GLN A 224 -6.11 -9.91 -22.21
C GLN A 224 -6.54 -11.08 -23.09
N GLU A 225 -7.10 -10.82 -24.29
CA GLU A 225 -7.51 -11.83 -25.26
C GLU A 225 -6.37 -12.78 -25.64
N ASN A 226 -5.15 -12.26 -25.68
CA ASN A 226 -3.98 -13.04 -26.03
C ASN A 226 -3.24 -13.60 -24.80
N GLY A 227 -3.68 -13.32 -23.58
CA GLY A 227 -3.02 -13.73 -22.34
C GLY A 227 -1.56 -13.28 -22.29
N ILE A 228 -1.29 -12.04 -22.71
CA ILE A 228 0.01 -11.36 -22.67
C ILE A 228 -0.08 -10.26 -21.61
N ARG A 229 0.98 -10.04 -20.83
CA ARG A 229 1.05 -8.94 -19.86
C ARG A 229 1.75 -7.73 -20.49
N ASP A 230 1.36 -6.52 -20.11
CA ASP A 230 2.04 -5.30 -20.55
C ASP A 230 3.54 -5.33 -20.23
N GLU A 231 3.91 -5.88 -19.06
CA GLU A 231 5.29 -6.12 -18.64
C GLU A 231 6.13 -6.86 -19.69
N ASN A 232 5.54 -7.78 -20.44
CA ASN A 232 6.23 -8.53 -21.50
C ASN A 232 6.53 -7.68 -22.75
N ILE A 233 5.74 -6.61 -22.97
CA ILE A 233 5.94 -5.65 -24.05
C ILE A 233 6.89 -4.53 -23.59
N ALA A 234 6.75 -4.08 -22.34
CA ALA A 234 7.56 -3.03 -21.74
C ALA A 234 9.03 -3.44 -21.58
N ARG A 235 9.27 -4.66 -21.09
CA ARG A 235 10.62 -5.14 -20.74
C ARG A 235 11.26 -5.90 -21.90
N LYS A 236 12.58 -5.78 -22.02
CA LYS A 236 13.36 -6.72 -22.83
C LYS A 236 13.23 -8.11 -22.19
N LEU A 237 12.99 -9.12 -23.02
CA LEU A 237 12.99 -10.52 -22.60
C LEU A 237 14.35 -10.84 -21.97
N ASP A 238 14.35 -11.13 -20.67
CA ASP A 238 15.50 -11.72 -20.00
C ASP A 238 15.48 -13.23 -20.28
N TYR A 239 16.39 -13.69 -21.15
CA TYR A 239 16.52 -15.11 -21.52
C TYR A 239 17.45 -15.89 -20.60
N GLY A 240 17.88 -15.33 -19.46
CA GLY A 240 18.89 -15.92 -18.58
C GLY A 240 18.59 -17.39 -18.23
N PHE A 241 19.23 -18.32 -18.94
CA PHE A 241 19.07 -19.77 -18.75
C PHE A 241 19.40 -20.19 -17.31
N LEU A 242 20.34 -19.49 -16.66
CA LEU A 242 20.69 -19.69 -15.27
C LEU A 242 19.51 -19.55 -14.30
N ARG A 243 18.50 -18.71 -14.62
CA ARG A 243 17.28 -18.60 -13.80
C ARG A 243 16.36 -19.82 -13.96
N TYR A 244 16.34 -20.43 -15.14
CA TYR A 244 15.63 -21.70 -15.34
C TYR A 244 16.36 -22.85 -14.64
N LEU A 245 17.69 -22.86 -14.68
CA LEU A 245 18.50 -23.79 -13.91
C LEU A 245 18.30 -23.62 -12.40
N SER A 246 18.21 -22.38 -11.90
CA SER A 246 17.94 -22.14 -10.47
C SER A 246 16.55 -22.61 -10.05
N LEU A 247 15.55 -22.60 -10.95
CA LEU A 247 14.26 -23.22 -10.67
C LEU A 247 14.38 -24.74 -10.58
N PHE A 248 15.12 -25.38 -11.49
CA PHE A 248 15.34 -26.83 -11.39
C PHE A 248 16.11 -27.21 -10.13
N ALA A 249 17.23 -26.55 -9.85
CA ALA A 249 18.05 -26.80 -8.67
C ALA A 249 17.36 -26.42 -7.35
N GLY A 250 16.52 -25.38 -7.36
CA GLY A 250 15.75 -24.91 -6.21
C GLY A 250 14.48 -25.72 -5.94
N PHE A 251 14.04 -26.58 -6.87
CA PHE A 251 12.80 -27.33 -6.75
C PHE A 251 12.74 -28.24 -5.50
N PRO A 252 13.78 -29.01 -5.14
CA PRO A 252 13.75 -29.81 -3.91
C PRO A 252 13.59 -28.95 -2.65
N LEU A 253 14.28 -27.80 -2.59
CA LEU A 253 14.16 -26.85 -1.48
C LEU A 253 12.78 -26.21 -1.42
N PHE A 254 12.19 -25.90 -2.58
CA PHE A 254 10.82 -25.43 -2.69
C PHE A 254 9.82 -26.46 -2.15
N VAL A 255 9.92 -27.72 -2.57
CA VAL A 255 9.01 -28.79 -2.09
C VAL A 255 9.15 -28.97 -0.59
N ALA A 256 10.37 -29.06 -0.07
CA ALA A 256 10.63 -29.20 1.36
C ALA A 256 10.10 -27.99 2.16
N GLY A 257 10.38 -26.77 1.70
CA GLY A 257 9.92 -25.54 2.33
C GLY A 257 8.41 -25.36 2.30
N TYR A 258 7.78 -25.70 1.17
CA TYR A 258 6.33 -25.60 1.00
C TYR A 258 5.61 -26.63 1.86
N ALA A 259 6.12 -27.87 1.90
CA ALA A 259 5.59 -28.92 2.77
C ALA A 259 5.73 -28.56 4.25
N ALA A 260 6.90 -28.08 4.67
CA ALA A 260 7.14 -27.66 6.04
C ALA A 260 6.19 -26.50 6.43
N ASN A 261 6.06 -25.48 5.58
CA ASN A 261 5.24 -24.30 5.89
C ASN A 261 3.77 -24.42 5.42
N LEU A 262 3.29 -25.62 5.12
CA LEU A 262 1.94 -25.83 4.59
C LEU A 262 0.86 -25.40 5.60
N ILE A 263 1.04 -25.73 6.88
CA ILE A 263 0.09 -25.38 7.94
C ILE A 263 0.03 -23.84 8.14
N PRO A 264 1.16 -23.14 8.37
CA PRO A 264 1.17 -21.67 8.42
C PRO A 264 0.63 -20.97 7.17
N TYR A 265 0.69 -21.62 6.00
CA TYR A 265 0.17 -21.06 4.76
C TYR A 265 -1.35 -21.25 4.59
N LEU A 266 -1.87 -22.45 4.88
CA LEU A 266 -3.28 -22.81 4.65
C LEU A 266 -4.21 -22.26 5.74
N VAL A 267 -3.82 -22.35 7.00
CA VAL A 267 -4.71 -22.02 8.13
C VAL A 267 -5.16 -20.55 8.09
N PRO A 268 -4.27 -19.55 7.93
CA PRO A 268 -4.71 -18.16 7.81
C PRO A 268 -5.62 -17.94 6.61
N ARG A 269 -5.34 -18.61 5.48
CA ARG A 269 -6.16 -18.52 4.26
C ARG A 269 -7.58 -19.02 4.50
N ILE A 270 -7.74 -20.19 5.12
CA ILE A 270 -9.05 -20.79 5.42
C ILE A 270 -9.82 -19.90 6.39
N ILE A 271 -9.18 -19.42 7.45
CA ILE A 271 -9.82 -18.57 8.45
C ILE A 271 -10.25 -17.24 7.83
N CYS A 272 -9.37 -16.57 7.07
CA CYS A 272 -9.71 -15.30 6.43
C CYS A 272 -10.83 -15.46 5.39
N ASN A 273 -10.80 -16.50 4.57
CA ASN A 273 -11.85 -16.74 3.55
C ASN A 273 -13.23 -17.03 4.17
N THR A 274 -13.27 -17.62 5.37
CA THR A 274 -14.53 -17.94 6.05
C THR A 274 -15.07 -16.77 6.88
N LEU A 275 -14.19 -16.01 7.53
CA LEU A 275 -14.58 -14.92 8.43
C LEU A 275 -14.75 -13.56 7.73
N ILE A 276 -13.96 -13.28 6.68
CA ILE A 276 -13.83 -11.93 6.15
C ILE A 276 -14.45 -11.81 4.77
N LYS A 277 -15.53 -11.03 4.69
CA LYS A 277 -16.18 -10.63 3.43
C LYS A 277 -15.60 -9.34 2.86
N ASP A 278 -14.90 -8.55 3.67
CA ASP A 278 -14.37 -7.24 3.31
C ASP A 278 -12.87 -7.31 2.99
N LEU A 279 -12.53 -7.09 1.72
CA LEU A 279 -11.15 -7.10 1.20
C LEU A 279 -10.21 -6.15 1.95
N ARG A 280 -10.73 -5.05 2.54
CA ARG A 280 -9.93 -4.05 3.26
C ARG A 280 -9.21 -4.62 4.48
N PHE A 281 -9.76 -5.66 5.10
CA PHE A 281 -9.21 -6.28 6.32
C PHE A 281 -8.50 -7.60 6.05
N TYR A 282 -8.64 -8.15 4.84
CA TYR A 282 -8.16 -9.49 4.51
C TYR A 282 -6.67 -9.63 4.76
N SER A 283 -5.85 -8.78 4.14
CA SER A 283 -4.39 -8.87 4.20
C SER A 283 -3.85 -8.64 5.62
N SER A 284 -4.38 -7.64 6.33
CA SER A 284 -3.97 -7.34 7.70
C SER A 284 -4.28 -8.49 8.67
N LEU A 285 -5.46 -9.10 8.55
CA LEU A 285 -5.84 -10.22 9.38
C LEU A 285 -5.08 -11.50 8.99
N TYR A 286 -4.88 -11.74 7.69
CA TYR A 286 -4.07 -12.85 7.19
C TYR A 286 -2.66 -12.81 7.80
N MET A 287 -2.02 -11.64 7.81
CA MET A 287 -0.71 -11.45 8.44
C MET A 287 -0.77 -11.63 9.97
N ALA A 288 -1.80 -11.11 10.64
CA ALA A 288 -1.93 -11.26 12.10
C ALA A 288 -2.12 -12.72 12.53
N ILE A 289 -3.05 -13.44 11.89
CA ILE A 289 -3.28 -14.87 12.14
C ILE A 289 -2.04 -15.68 11.80
N GLY A 290 -1.41 -15.41 10.65
CA GLY A 290 -0.16 -16.05 10.25
C GLY A 290 0.95 -15.85 11.28
N THR A 291 1.10 -14.63 11.81
CA THR A 291 2.10 -14.30 12.83
C THR A 291 1.85 -15.07 14.13
N ILE A 292 0.61 -15.02 14.66
CA ILE A 292 0.24 -15.73 15.89
C ILE A 292 0.44 -17.24 15.71
N LEU A 293 0.02 -17.78 14.58
CA LEU A 293 0.20 -19.19 14.26
C LEU A 293 1.68 -19.55 14.20
N TYR A 294 2.53 -18.72 13.60
CA TYR A 294 3.97 -18.99 13.51
C TYR A 294 4.66 -18.95 14.88
N LEU A 295 4.22 -18.06 15.79
CA LEU A 295 4.73 -17.98 17.16
C LEU A 295 4.46 -19.27 17.96
N ILE A 296 3.42 -20.02 17.62
CA ILE A 296 3.09 -21.32 18.25
C ILE A 296 3.73 -22.47 17.46
N TYR A 297 3.66 -22.39 16.13
CA TYR A 297 4.15 -23.42 15.22
C TYR A 297 5.66 -23.61 15.32
N PHE A 298 6.45 -22.53 15.39
CA PHE A 298 7.92 -22.63 15.45
C PHE A 298 8.43 -23.35 16.70
N PRO A 299 7.97 -23.07 17.94
CA PRO A 299 8.32 -23.86 19.11
C PRO A 299 7.98 -25.35 18.98
N VAL A 300 6.82 -25.68 18.41
CA VAL A 300 6.43 -27.08 18.17
C VAL A 300 7.40 -27.75 17.20
N VAL A 301 7.73 -27.08 16.09
CA VAL A 301 8.73 -27.56 15.13
C VAL A 301 10.09 -27.73 15.78
N LEU A 302 10.52 -26.78 16.62
CA LEU A 302 11.80 -26.86 17.33
C LEU A 302 11.85 -28.07 18.26
N ILE A 303 10.83 -28.26 19.09
CA ILE A 303 10.76 -29.41 20.02
C ILE A 303 10.76 -30.72 19.23
N LEU A 304 9.90 -30.85 18.22
CA LEU A 304 9.82 -32.06 17.40
C LEU A 304 11.14 -32.34 16.67
N SER A 305 11.79 -31.32 16.12
CA SER A 305 13.07 -31.48 15.42
C SER A 305 14.17 -31.93 16.38
N VAL A 306 14.24 -31.36 17.59
CA VAL A 306 15.23 -31.76 18.61
C VAL A 306 14.97 -33.18 19.12
N VAL A 307 13.71 -33.57 19.30
CA VAL A 307 13.35 -34.94 19.72
C VAL A 307 13.75 -35.96 18.65
N LEU A 308 13.55 -35.64 17.37
CA LEU A 308 13.80 -36.57 16.26
C LEU A 308 15.27 -36.62 15.81
N LEU A 309 15.97 -35.48 15.86
CA LEU A 309 17.31 -35.30 15.27
C LEU A 309 18.39 -34.93 16.32
N GLY A 310 18.04 -34.88 17.60
CA GLY A 310 18.94 -34.44 18.67
C GLY A 310 19.41 -32.99 18.47
N TRP A 311 20.69 -32.73 18.69
CA TRP A 311 21.29 -31.40 18.52
C TRP A 311 21.17 -30.86 17.08
N TRP A 312 21.11 -31.72 16.07
CA TRP A 312 20.85 -31.33 14.67
C TRP A 312 19.42 -30.85 14.43
N GLY A 313 18.51 -31.11 15.37
CA GLY A 313 17.14 -30.61 15.33
C GLY A 313 17.04 -29.09 15.43
N ILE A 314 17.99 -28.43 16.10
CA ILE A 314 18.02 -26.98 16.22
C ILE A 314 18.22 -26.32 14.83
N PRO A 315 19.33 -26.57 14.09
CA PRO A 315 19.50 -25.99 12.76
C PRO A 315 18.40 -26.44 11.79
N ALA A 316 17.89 -27.67 11.90
CA ALA A 316 16.76 -28.13 11.08
C ALA A 316 15.49 -27.29 11.32
N ALA A 317 15.17 -26.97 12.57
CA ALA A 317 14.02 -26.12 12.90
C ALA A 317 14.19 -24.69 12.39
N PHE A 318 15.40 -24.11 12.51
CA PHE A 318 15.70 -22.78 11.95
C PHE A 318 15.73 -22.77 10.41
N ALA A 319 15.96 -23.91 9.76
CA ALA A 319 15.85 -24.01 8.31
C ALA A 319 14.39 -23.87 7.83
N VAL A 320 13.39 -24.24 8.63
CA VAL A 320 11.95 -24.16 8.24
C VAL A 320 11.51 -22.74 7.84
N PRO A 321 11.72 -21.66 8.64
CA PRO A 321 11.38 -20.30 8.22
C PRO A 321 12.20 -19.83 7.01
N LEU A 322 13.47 -20.21 6.93
CA LEU A 322 14.33 -19.84 5.80
C LEU A 322 13.85 -20.48 4.49
N LEU A 323 13.45 -21.74 4.54
CA LEU A 323 12.86 -22.45 3.40
C LEU A 323 11.49 -21.87 3.05
N GLY A 324 10.70 -21.43 4.04
CA GLY A 324 9.45 -20.70 3.81
C GLY A 324 9.67 -19.39 3.05
N TYR A 325 10.72 -18.64 3.41
CA TYR A 325 11.12 -17.45 2.65
C TYR A 325 11.59 -17.80 1.24
N ALA A 326 12.40 -18.86 1.08
CA ALA A 326 12.86 -19.33 -0.23
C ALA A 326 11.70 -19.76 -1.15
N VAL A 327 10.64 -20.36 -0.60
CA VAL A 327 9.42 -20.71 -1.34
C VAL A 327 8.78 -19.48 -1.98
N LEU A 328 8.74 -18.33 -1.28
CA LEU A 328 8.17 -17.09 -1.83
C LEU A 328 8.94 -16.63 -3.07
N PHE A 329 10.27 -16.55 -3.01
CA PHE A 329 11.08 -16.17 -4.18
C PHE A 329 10.98 -17.20 -5.30
N TYR A 330 10.94 -18.49 -4.96
CA TYR A 330 10.77 -19.54 -5.97
C TYR A 330 9.47 -19.34 -6.74
N GLN A 331 8.35 -19.08 -6.06
CA GLN A 331 7.06 -18.83 -6.68
C GLN A 331 7.06 -17.58 -7.56
N GLU A 332 7.71 -16.49 -7.12
CA GLU A 332 7.85 -15.27 -7.91
C GLU A 332 8.64 -15.49 -9.20
N ILE A 333 9.83 -16.11 -9.09
CA ILE A 333 10.68 -16.44 -10.25
C ILE A 333 9.93 -17.40 -11.16
N ALA A 334 9.30 -18.46 -10.63
CA ALA A 334 8.57 -19.44 -11.43
C ALA A 334 7.41 -18.79 -12.21
N GLY A 335 6.65 -17.91 -11.55
CA GLY A 335 5.58 -17.15 -12.20
C GLY A 335 6.11 -16.24 -13.31
N GLU A 336 7.13 -15.43 -13.02
CA GLU A 336 7.78 -14.55 -14.00
C GLU A 336 8.29 -15.35 -15.22
N ARG A 337 8.98 -16.48 -14.98
CA ARG A 337 9.52 -17.35 -16.02
C ARG A 337 8.43 -18.03 -16.85
N TYR A 338 7.33 -18.45 -16.21
CA TYR A 338 6.16 -19.01 -16.91
C TYR A 338 5.55 -17.99 -17.88
N HIS A 339 5.32 -16.75 -17.43
CA HIS A 339 4.79 -15.70 -18.29
C HIS A 339 5.76 -15.30 -19.41
N THR A 340 7.05 -15.21 -19.10
CA THR A 340 8.12 -14.94 -20.07
C THR A 340 8.19 -16.02 -21.15
N PHE A 341 8.14 -17.30 -20.75
CA PHE A 341 8.17 -18.43 -21.67
C PHE A 341 6.94 -18.46 -22.58
N ARG A 342 5.75 -18.26 -22.01
CA ARG A 342 4.50 -18.16 -22.78
C ARG A 342 4.52 -17.01 -23.79
N TYR A 343 5.04 -15.86 -23.39
CA TYR A 343 5.20 -14.72 -24.28
C TYR A 343 6.19 -15.02 -25.40
N TRP A 344 7.31 -15.67 -25.08
CA TRP A 344 8.30 -16.09 -26.08
C TRP A 344 7.69 -17.03 -27.13
N LEU A 345 6.94 -18.04 -26.72
CA LEU A 345 6.22 -18.94 -27.65
C LEU A 345 5.27 -18.16 -28.57
N LYS A 346 4.51 -17.20 -28.01
CA LYS A 346 3.61 -16.34 -28.79
C LYS A 346 4.36 -15.41 -29.74
N LYS A 347 5.51 -14.89 -29.33
CA LYS A 347 6.38 -14.05 -30.16
C LYS A 347 6.90 -14.81 -31.38
N LEU A 348 7.26 -16.08 -31.21
CA LEU A 348 7.64 -16.95 -32.32
C LEU A 348 6.46 -17.29 -33.23
N ALA A 349 5.32 -17.68 -32.65
CA ALA A 349 4.16 -18.10 -33.42
C ALA A 349 3.44 -16.94 -34.15
N ARG A 350 3.44 -15.73 -33.57
CA ARG A 350 2.67 -14.57 -34.06
C ARG A 350 3.47 -13.26 -33.93
N PRO A 351 4.58 -13.08 -34.67
CA PRO A 351 5.41 -11.88 -34.57
C PRO A 351 4.66 -10.59 -34.95
N GLY A 352 3.72 -10.66 -35.89
CA GLY A 352 2.90 -9.51 -36.30
C GLY A 352 2.02 -8.96 -35.16
N LEU A 353 1.49 -9.84 -34.31
CA LEU A 353 0.71 -9.44 -33.12
C LEU A 353 1.59 -8.67 -32.13
N ILE A 354 2.82 -9.15 -31.90
CA ILE A 354 3.74 -8.49 -30.95
C ILE A 354 4.17 -7.11 -31.48
N ARG A 355 4.44 -6.99 -32.77
CA ARG A 355 4.72 -5.68 -33.42
C ARG A 355 3.52 -4.74 -33.26
N LYS A 356 2.30 -5.23 -33.48
CA LYS A 356 1.06 -4.45 -33.29
C LYS A 356 0.89 -3.98 -31.84
N LEU A 357 1.10 -4.86 -30.85
CA LEU A 357 1.04 -4.51 -29.43
C LEU A 357 2.09 -3.46 -29.05
N SER A 358 3.33 -3.66 -29.51
CA SER A 358 4.44 -2.73 -29.25
C SER A 358 4.18 -1.36 -29.88
N ALA A 359 3.66 -1.32 -31.10
CA ALA A 359 3.30 -0.08 -31.79
C ALA A 359 2.17 0.66 -31.07
N LYS A 360 1.08 -0.04 -30.68
CA LYS A 360 -0.03 0.55 -29.92
C LYS A 360 0.43 1.11 -28.57
N ARG A 361 1.27 0.36 -27.86
CA ARG A 361 1.85 0.81 -26.59
C ARG A 361 2.68 2.09 -26.77
N ALA A 362 3.55 2.12 -27.77
CA ALA A 362 4.38 3.28 -28.07
C ALA A 362 3.54 4.49 -28.51
N GLU A 363 2.49 4.28 -29.30
CA GLU A 363 1.54 5.33 -29.69
C GLU A 363 0.86 5.96 -28.48
N ILE A 364 0.31 5.14 -27.57
CA ILE A 364 -0.36 5.62 -26.35
C ILE A 364 0.62 6.43 -25.48
N LEU A 365 1.83 5.90 -25.24
CA LEU A 365 2.82 6.58 -24.41
C LEU A 365 3.30 7.88 -25.05
N LYS A 366 3.53 7.89 -26.37
CA LYS A 366 3.94 9.08 -27.10
C LYS A 366 2.86 10.16 -27.08
N GLU A 367 1.62 9.81 -27.42
CA GLU A 367 0.49 10.74 -27.40
C GLU A 367 0.25 11.30 -25.99
N PHE A 368 0.38 10.44 -24.98
CA PHE A 368 0.33 10.88 -23.60
C PHE A 368 1.49 11.83 -23.31
N GLU A 369 2.75 11.46 -23.51
CA GLU A 369 3.93 12.28 -23.24
C GLU A 369 3.89 13.65 -23.93
N GLU A 370 3.54 13.71 -25.23
CA GLU A 370 3.45 14.93 -26.03
C GLU A 370 2.43 15.95 -25.51
N TYR A 371 1.45 15.50 -24.71
CA TYR A 371 0.52 16.39 -24.05
C TYR A 371 1.20 17.12 -22.87
N ALA A 372 1.97 18.17 -23.13
CA ALA A 372 2.50 19.01 -22.06
C ALA A 372 1.38 19.92 -21.54
N PRO A 373 1.06 19.92 -20.23
CA PRO A 373 0.24 21.00 -19.67
C PRO A 373 0.98 22.31 -19.91
N ALA A 374 0.32 23.25 -20.60
CA ALA A 374 0.87 24.56 -20.96
C ALA A 374 1.15 25.42 -19.73
#